data_AF-A0A7X7MVZ6-F1
#
_entry.id   AF-A0A7X7MVZ6-F1
#
_cell.length_a   1.000
_cell.length_b   1.000
_cell.length_c   1.000
_cell.angle_alpha   90.00
_cell.angle_beta   90.00
_cell.angle_gamma   90.00
#
_symmetry.space_group_name_H-M   'P 1'
#
loop_
_entity.id
_entity.type
_entity.pdbx_description
1 polymer ?
#
loop_
_entity_poly.entity_id
_entity_poly.type
_entity_poly.pdbx_seq_one_letter_code
_entity_poly.pdbx_strand_id
1 'polypeptide(L)' 'MYQFKLLEEKQADLIVKWNEDQDVDFLMQWAGRGFTYPITKEQILQDAQT' A
#
# COMPACT_ATOMS: atom_id res chain seq x y z
N MET A 1 -17.31 11.66 10.57
CA MET A 1 -16.14 12.55 10.44
C MET A 1 -14.90 11.68 10.43
N TYR A 2 -14.02 11.84 9.44
CA TYR A 2 -12.79 11.05 9.34
C TYR A 2 -11.59 11.87 9.82
N GLN A 3 -10.57 11.18 10.33
CA GLN A 3 -9.30 11.78 10.76
C GLN A 3 -8.14 11.11 10.02
N PHE A 4 -7.22 11.93 9.55
CA PHE A 4 -5.97 11.46 8.95
C PHE A 4 -4.90 11.32 10.04
N LYS A 5 -4.18 10.21 10.01
CA LYS A 5 -3.09 9.88 10.93
C LYS A 5 -1.93 9.30 10.13
N LEU A 6 -0.74 9.29 10.72
CA LEU A 6 0.41 8.61 10.14
C LEU A 6 0.12 7.11 9.97
N LEU A 7 0.64 6.54 8.90
CA LEU A 7 0.51 5.13 8.59
C LEU A 7 1.39 4.32 9.54
N GLU A 8 0.81 3.31 10.20
CA GLU A 8 1.53 2.36 11.05
C GLU A 8 1.60 0.99 10.38
N GLU A 9 2.44 0.10 10.91
CA GLU A 9 2.67 -1.26 10.39
C GLU A 9 1.36 -2.05 10.18
N LYS A 10 0.42 -1.97 11.13
CA LYS A 10 -0.88 -2.66 11.01
C LYS A 10 -1.72 -2.19 9.82
N GLN A 11 -1.55 -0.95 9.35
CA GLN A 11 -2.23 -0.47 8.15
C GLN A 11 -1.54 -0.97 6.89
N ALA A 12 -0.21 -1.09 6.90
CA ALA A 12 0.52 -1.72 5.79
C ALA A 12 0.02 -3.17 5.57
N ASP A 13 -0.21 -3.93 6.65
CA ASP A 13 -0.78 -5.28 6.57
C ASP A 13 -2.15 -5.30 5.88
N LEU A 14 -3.02 -4.35 6.21
CA LEU A 14 -4.35 -4.25 5.62
C LEU A 14 -4.28 -3.86 4.14
N ILE A 15 -3.36 -2.98 3.77
CA ILE A 15 -3.14 -2.58 2.37
C ILE A 15 -2.62 -3.74 1.53
N VAL A 16 -1.65 -4.50 2.05
CA VAL A 16 -1.16 -5.71 1.38
C VAL A 16 -2.30 -6.70 1.19
N LYS A 17 -3.05 -7.00 2.25
CA LYS A 17 -4.20 -7.89 2.20
C LYS A 17 -5.27 -7.45 1.20
N TRP A 18 -5.54 -6.14 1.11
CA TRP A 18 -6.49 -5.63 0.14
C TRP A 18 -6.04 -5.84 -1.31
N ASN A 19 -4.72 -5.85 -1.57
CA ASN A 19 -4.13 -6.08 -2.88
C ASN A 19 -3.89 -7.57 -3.21
N GLU A 20 -4.05 -8.51 -2.27
CA GLU A 20 -3.78 -9.95 -2.48
C GLU A 20 -4.64 -10.57 -3.60
N ASP A 21 -5.92 -10.18 -3.69
CA ASP A 21 -6.85 -10.67 -4.71
C ASP A 21 -6.96 -9.73 -5.94
N GLN A 22 -6.02 -8.80 -6.08
CA GLN A 22 -5.96 -7.84 -7.20
C GLN A 22 -4.84 -8.20 -8.16
N ASP A 23 -4.71 -7.45 -9.26
CA ASP A 23 -3.65 -7.63 -10.26
C ASP A 23 -2.70 -6.43 -10.36
N VAL A 24 -1.70 -6.57 -11.22
CA VAL A 24 -0.70 -5.54 -11.49
C VAL A 24 -1.32 -4.26 -12.06
N ASP A 25 -2.37 -4.37 -12.88
CA ASP A 25 -3.02 -3.23 -13.50
C ASP A 25 -3.81 -2.42 -12.46
N PHE A 26 -4.48 -3.10 -11.53
CA PHE A 26 -5.13 -2.49 -10.38
C PHE A 26 -4.12 -1.73 -9.53
N LEU A 27 -3.00 -2.37 -9.14
CA LEU A 27 -1.98 -1.72 -8.32
C LEU A 27 -1.40 -0.49 -9.03
N MET A 28 -1.12 -0.61 -10.33
CA MET A 28 -0.61 0.49 -11.14
C MET A 28 -1.59 1.66 -11.24
N GLN A 29 -2.90 1.39 -11.32
CA GLN A 29 -3.93 2.44 -11.31
C GLN A 29 -4.08 3.12 -9.94
N TRP A 30 -4.02 2.33 -8.87
CA TRP A 30 -4.25 2.82 -7.51
C TRP A 30 -3.03 3.57 -6.94
N ALA A 31 -1.85 2.96 -7.02
CA ALA A 31 -0.63 3.44 -6.36
C ALA A 31 0.43 3.99 -7.36
N GLY A 32 0.22 3.83 -8.66
CA GLY A 32 1.15 4.31 -9.67
C GLY A 32 2.43 3.49 -9.76
N ARG A 33 3.49 4.11 -10.30
CA ARG A 33 4.79 3.46 -10.57
C ARG A 33 5.69 3.30 -9.33
N GLY A 34 5.25 3.77 -8.17
CA GLY A 34 6.03 3.72 -6.93
C GLY A 34 6.13 2.31 -6.31
N PHE A 35 5.26 1.40 -6.75
CA PHE A 35 5.12 0.07 -6.17
C PHE A 35 5.19 -1.01 -7.25
N THR A 36 5.67 -2.19 -6.85
CA THR A 36 5.69 -3.39 -7.70
C THR A 36 4.71 -4.42 -7.16
N TYR A 37 3.94 -5.07 -8.04
CA TYR A 37 3.05 -6.17 -7.67
C TYR A 37 3.83 -7.49 -7.54
N PRO A 38 3.59 -8.32 -6.50
CA PRO A 38 2.72 -8.05 -5.35
C PRO A 38 3.32 -6.97 -4.44
N ILE A 39 2.49 -6.01 -3.99
CA ILE A 39 2.92 -4.96 -3.07
C ILE A 39 3.27 -5.56 -1.71
N THR A 40 4.37 -5.10 -1.11
CA THR A 40 4.84 -5.59 0.20
C THR A 40 4.77 -4.51 1.26
N LYS A 41 4.79 -4.93 2.53
CA LYS A 41 4.78 -4.01 3.68
C LYS A 41 5.98 -3.08 3.66
N GLU A 42 7.15 -3.60 3.29
CA GLU A 42 8.40 -2.85 3.24
C GLU A 42 8.31 -1.68 2.26
N GLN A 43 7.74 -1.90 1.07
CA GLN A 43 7.53 -0.83 0.08
C GLN A 43 6.64 0.28 0.66
N ILE A 44 5.54 -0.09 1.31
CA ILE A 44 4.59 0.86 1.91
C ILE A 44 5.24 1.66 3.04
N LEU A 45 5.97 0.98 3.93
CA LEU A 45 6.61 1.62 5.08
C LEU A 45 7.79 2.49 4.67
N GLN A 46 8.50 2.14 3.60
CA GLN A 46 9.58 2.97 3.05
C GLN A 46 9.03 4.25 2.41
N ASP A 47 7.94 4.16 1.64
CA ASP A 47 7.26 5.32 1.05
C ASP A 47 6.68 6.25 2.13
N ALA A 48 6.11 5.70 3.20
CA ALA A 48 5.56 6.48 4.31
C ALA A 48 6.60 7.25 5.15
N GLN A 49 7.90 7.00 4.93
CA GLN A 49 9.02 7.66 5.64
C GLN A 49 9.70 8.76 4.81
N THR A 50 9.34 8.91 3.53
CA THR A 50 9.87 9.94 2.62
C THR A 50 8.93 11.13 2.50
#